data_AF-A0A7S3SN50-F1
#
_entry.id   AF-A0A7S3SN50-F1
#
_cell.length_a   1.000
_cell.length_b   1.000
_cell.length_c   1.000
_cell.angle_alpha   90.00
_cell.angle_beta   90.00
_cell.angle_gamma   90.00
#
_symmetry.space_group_name_H-M   'P 1'
#
loop_
_entity.id
_entity.type
_entity.pdbx_description
1 polymer ?
#
loop_
_entity_poly.entity_id
_entity_poly.type
_entity_poly.pdbx_seq_one_letter_code
_entity_poly.pdbx_strand_id
1 'polypeptide(L)'
;GDNVIVIAGDLINLKGRVTLAMFASPTVLVKPLGVGEIKGDISIAIVKLIKYFEVGDYVKVQAGEHKGDVGYVVKVNPGAENKWTAHATARVLSSSLAKEFEAR
;
A
#
# COMPACT_ATOMS: atom_id res chain seq x y z
N GLY A 1 1.68 9.11 -5.42
CA GLY A 1 0.81 8.01 -5.84
C GLY A 1 0.45 7.18 -4.64
N ASP A 2 0.68 5.88 -4.73
CA ASP A 2 0.36 4.89 -3.68
C ASP A 2 1.27 5.00 -2.44
N ASN A 3 0.70 4.64 -1.29
CA ASN A 3 1.43 4.40 -0.05
C ASN A 3 2.01 2.98 -0.08
N VAL A 4 3.30 2.85 0.21
CA VAL A 4 4.03 1.57 0.15
C VAL A 4 4.89 1.35 1.39
N ILE A 5 5.08 0.08 1.74
CA ILE A 5 5.98 -0.35 2.81
C ILE A 5 6.98 -1.34 2.25
N VAL A 6 8.23 -1.21 2.69
CA VAL A 6 9.31 -2.13 2.32
C VAL A 6 9.20 -3.41 3.16
N ILE A 7 9.17 -4.57 2.51
CA ILE A 7 8.98 -5.87 3.16
C ILE A 7 10.26 -6.72 3.21
N ALA A 8 11.36 -6.28 2.60
CA ALA A 8 12.61 -7.03 2.55
C ALA A 8 13.85 -6.14 2.36
N GLY A 9 14.99 -6.58 2.89
CA GLY A 9 16.28 -5.88 2.83
C GLY A 9 16.47 -4.86 3.96
N ASP A 10 17.48 -4.00 3.81
CA ASP A 10 17.96 -3.12 4.90
C ASP A 10 16.96 -2.05 5.32
N LEU A 11 16.04 -1.69 4.42
CA LEU A 11 15.02 -0.67 4.65
C LEU A 11 13.68 -1.28 5.06
N ILE A 12 13.63 -2.53 5.56
CA ILE A 12 12.39 -3.19 5.96
C ILE A 12 11.58 -2.33 6.95
N ASN A 13 10.26 -2.33 6.81
CA ASN A 13 9.29 -1.49 7.52
C ASN A 13 9.34 0.01 7.22
N LEU A 14 10.23 0.47 6.33
CA LEU A 14 10.18 1.85 5.86
C LEU A 14 8.87 2.08 5.09
N LYS A 15 8.04 2.98 5.63
CA LYS A 15 6.86 3.50 4.93
C LYS A 15 7.29 4.63 4.00
N GLY A 16 6.63 4.72 2.86
CA GLY A 16 6.88 5.77 1.89
C GLY A 16 5.72 5.99 0.94
N ARG A 17 5.83 7.04 0.13
CA ARG A 17 4.90 7.34 -0.95
C ARG A 17 5.63 7.27 -2.29
N VAL A 18 5.09 6.53 -3.24
CA VAL A 18 5.66 6.47 -4.59
C VAL A 18 5.51 7.84 -5.25
N THR A 19 6.64 8.40 -5.70
CA THR A 19 6.73 9.71 -6.38
C THR A 19 6.94 9.55 -7.88
N LEU A 20 7.73 8.56 -8.31
CA LEU A 20 7.97 8.26 -9.71
C LEU A 20 7.99 6.75 -9.96
N ALA A 21 7.24 6.33 -10.97
CA ALA A 21 7.31 4.99 -11.53
C ALA A 21 7.48 5.10 -13.04
N MET A 22 8.55 4.52 -13.56
CA MET A 22 8.82 4.50 -15.00
C MET A 22 8.36 3.18 -15.60
N PHE A 23 7.75 3.23 -16.78
CA PHE A 23 7.35 2.02 -17.50
C PHE A 23 8.57 1.11 -17.73
N ALA A 24 8.39 -0.20 -17.51
CA ALA A 24 9.44 -1.22 -17.61
C ALA A 24 10.65 -1.09 -16.65
N SER A 25 10.65 -0.14 -15.71
CA SER A 25 11.67 -0.09 -14.66
C SER A 25 11.35 -1.11 -13.55
N PRO A 26 12.34 -1.90 -13.07
CA PRO A 26 12.16 -2.77 -11.91
C PRO A 26 12.18 -2.02 -10.58
N THR A 27 12.39 -0.70 -10.61
CA THR A 27 12.49 0.19 -9.44
C THR A 27 11.57 1.39 -9.56
N VAL A 28 11.19 1.94 -8.41
CA VAL A 28 10.41 3.17 -8.27
C VAL A 28 11.10 4.13 -7.31
N LEU A 29 10.88 5.43 -7.47
CA LEU A 29 11.28 6.42 -6.47
C LEU A 29 10.20 6.53 -5.39
N VAL A 30 10.64 6.45 -4.15
CA VAL A 30 9.80 6.48 -2.96
C VAL A 30 10.29 7.60 -2.05
N LYS A 31 9.38 8.51 -1.69
CA LYS A 31 9.62 9.48 -0.63
C LYS A 31 9.36 8.84 0.73
N PRO A 32 10.34 8.74 1.62
CA PRO A 32 10.14 8.19 2.97
C PRO A 32 9.13 9.00 3.78
N LEU A 33 8.38 8.30 4.64
CA LEU A 33 7.42 8.88 5.57
C LEU A 33 7.82 8.56 7.01
N GLY A 34 7.71 9.53 7.91
CA GLY A 34 8.00 9.35 9.34
C GLY A 34 9.49 9.30 9.71
N VAL A 35 10.41 9.50 8.75
CA VAL A 35 11.86 9.53 8.99
C VAL A 35 12.40 10.90 8.55
N GLY A 36 12.79 11.74 9.51
CA GLY A 36 13.22 13.12 9.26
C GLY A 36 14.63 13.28 8.69
N GLU A 37 15.48 12.27 8.83
CA GLU A 37 16.90 12.33 8.43
C GLU A 37 17.12 12.05 6.95
N ILE A 38 16.19 11.35 6.30
CA ILE A 38 16.32 11.01 4.88
C ILE A 38 15.80 12.17 4.03
N LYS A 39 16.73 12.87 3.37
CA LYS A 39 16.41 13.94 2.42
C LYS A 39 16.27 13.35 1.02
N GLY A 40 15.11 13.56 0.40
CA GLY A 40 14.85 13.18 -0.98
C GLY A 40 14.20 11.80 -1.15
N ASP A 41 14.09 11.38 -2.41
CA ASP A 41 13.48 10.11 -2.77
C ASP A 41 14.54 9.01 -2.86
N ILE A 42 14.15 7.78 -2.53
CA ILE A 42 15.00 6.59 -2.59
C ILE A 42 14.51 5.69 -3.72
N SER A 43 15.43 5.14 -4.51
CA SER A 43 15.11 4.09 -5.50
C SER A 43 14.97 2.74 -4.81
N ILE A 44 13.81 2.11 -4.95
CA ILE A 44 13.51 0.81 -4.33
C ILE A 44 12.96 -0.14 -5.39
N ALA A 45 13.42 -1.41 -5.36
CA ALA A 45 12.90 -2.46 -6.22
C ALA A 45 11.42 -2.75 -5.93
N ILE A 46 10.60 -2.83 -6.97
CA ILE A 46 9.15 -3.05 -6.86
C ILE A 46 8.85 -4.34 -6.08
N VAL A 47 9.66 -5.39 -6.29
CA VAL A 47 9.51 -6.69 -5.61
C VAL A 47 9.72 -6.63 -4.09
N LYS A 48 10.29 -5.54 -3.56
CA LYS A 48 10.47 -5.31 -2.12
C LYS A 48 9.37 -4.44 -1.52
N LEU A 49 8.41 -3.99 -2.31
CA LEU A 49 7.34 -3.09 -1.89
C LEU A 49 6.00 -3.82 -1.93
N ILE A 50 5.16 -3.50 -0.97
CA ILE A 50 3.72 -3.74 -1.07
C ILE A 50 2.97 -2.45 -0.79
N LYS A 51 1.76 -2.33 -1.34
CA LYS A 51 0.84 -1.28 -0.90
C LYS A 51 0.42 -1.56 0.53
N TYR A 52 0.31 -0.51 1.33
CA TYR A 52 -0.30 -0.60 2.64
C TYR A 52 -1.44 0.41 2.74
N PHE A 53 -2.37 0.10 3.63
CA PHE A 53 -3.53 0.92 3.92
C PHE A 53 -3.65 1.10 5.43
N GLU A 54 -4.26 2.19 5.84
CA GLU A 54 -4.60 2.48 7.22
C GLU A 54 -6.12 2.59 7.36
N VAL A 55 -6.63 2.30 8.55
CA VAL A 55 -8.06 2.47 8.84
C VAL A 55 -8.43 3.95 8.66
N GLY A 56 -9.48 4.20 7.88
CA GLY A 56 -9.91 5.54 7.47
C GLY A 56 -9.45 5.95 6.07
N ASP A 57 -8.54 5.21 5.43
CA ASP A 57 -8.13 5.50 4.04
C ASP A 57 -9.32 5.39 3.08
N TYR A 58 -9.46 6.38 2.20
CA TYR A 58 -10.43 6.33 1.09
C TYR A 58 -9.77 5.71 -0.15
N VAL A 59 -10.31 4.58 -0.60
CA VAL A 59 -9.67 3.74 -1.63
C VAL A 59 -10.61 3.47 -2.80
N LYS A 60 -10.02 3.17 -3.96
CA LYS A 60 -10.71 2.66 -5.14
C LYS A 60 -10.18 1.27 -5.49
N VAL A 61 -11.08 0.32 -5.66
CA VAL A 61 -10.72 -1.05 -6.04
C VAL A 61 -10.31 -1.10 -7.51
N GLN A 62 -9.11 -1.61 -7.77
CA GLN A 62 -8.55 -1.65 -9.14
C GLN A 62 -8.79 -2.99 -9.85
N ALA A 63 -9.08 -4.06 -9.11
CA ALA A 63 -9.23 -5.43 -9.64
C ALA A 63 -10.19 -6.28 -8.79
N GLY A 64 -10.61 -7.43 -9.32
CA GLY A 64 -11.55 -8.35 -8.66
C GLY A 64 -13.02 -8.02 -8.91
N GLU A 65 -13.90 -8.72 -8.19
CA GLU A 65 -15.37 -8.61 -8.34
C GLU A 65 -15.88 -7.19 -8.05
N HIS A 66 -15.26 -6.50 -7.10
CA HIS A 66 -15.63 -5.13 -6.70
C HIS A 66 -14.86 -4.05 -7.47
N LYS A 67 -14.25 -4.37 -8.63
CA LYS A 67 -13.46 -3.42 -9.41
C LYS A 67 -14.27 -2.16 -9.75
N GLY A 68 -13.64 -1.01 -9.54
CA GLY A 68 -14.22 0.31 -9.82
C GLY A 68 -14.95 0.92 -8.62
N ASP A 69 -15.31 0.10 -7.62
CA ASP A 69 -15.95 0.56 -6.40
C ASP A 69 -15.00 1.37 -5.53
N VAL A 70 -15.58 2.20 -4.66
CA VAL A 70 -14.87 3.10 -3.75
C VAL A 70 -15.41 2.96 -2.34
N GLY A 71 -14.56 3.23 -1.35
CA GLY A 71 -14.97 3.10 0.04
C GLY A 71 -13.88 3.45 1.04
N TYR A 72 -14.23 3.30 2.31
CA TYR A 72 -13.30 3.55 3.42
C TYR A 72 -12.76 2.23 3.97
N VAL A 73 -11.46 2.18 4.23
CA VAL A 73 -10.83 1.05 4.92
C VAL A 73 -11.29 1.05 6.38
N VAL A 74 -11.96 -0.02 6.80
CA VAL A 74 -12.48 -0.18 8.18
C VAL A 74 -11.66 -1.16 9.02
N LYS A 75 -10.90 -2.05 8.36
CA LYS A 75 -9.99 -2.97 9.02
C LYS A 75 -8.82 -3.30 8.11
N VAL A 76 -7.65 -3.49 8.70
CA VAL A 76 -6.44 -3.94 8.00
C VAL A 76 -5.93 -5.20 8.65
N ASN A 77 -5.54 -6.18 7.83
CA ASN A 77 -4.85 -7.39 8.24
C ASN A 77 -3.52 -7.46 7.48
N PRO A 78 -2.40 -7.02 8.08
CA PRO A 78 -1.13 -6.91 7.37
C PRO A 78 -0.52 -8.27 6.98
N GLY A 79 -0.92 -9.36 7.62
CA GLY A 79 -0.41 -10.71 7.36
C GLY A 79 0.00 -11.44 8.63
N ALA A 80 0.94 -12.39 8.50
CA ALA A 80 1.44 -13.19 9.62
C ALA A 80 2.16 -12.32 10.65
N GLU A 81 1.93 -12.58 11.93
CA GLU A 81 2.58 -11.89 13.07
C GLU A 81 2.45 -10.36 13.03
N ASN A 82 1.35 -9.81 12.49
CA ASN A 82 1.15 -8.37 12.30
C ASN A 82 2.17 -7.68 11.38
N LYS A 83 2.92 -8.44 10.57
CA LYS A 83 3.85 -7.90 9.58
C LYS A 83 3.18 -7.79 8.23
N TRP A 84 3.48 -6.70 7.52
CA TRP A 84 3.01 -6.46 6.15
C TRP A 84 3.62 -7.50 5.21
N THR A 85 2.77 -8.25 4.53
CA THR A 85 3.17 -9.31 3.58
C THR A 85 2.39 -9.20 2.27
N ALA A 86 2.77 -9.98 1.26
CA ALA A 86 2.01 -10.11 0.02
C ALA A 86 0.56 -10.63 0.21
N HIS A 87 0.23 -11.15 1.39
CA HIS A 87 -1.11 -11.62 1.76
C HIS A 87 -1.89 -10.61 2.62
N ALA A 88 -1.38 -9.38 2.76
CA ALA A 88 -2.10 -8.34 3.47
C ALA A 88 -3.47 -8.10 2.83
N THR A 89 -4.49 -7.92 3.66
CA THR A 89 -5.84 -7.59 3.22
C THR A 89 -6.39 -6.38 3.96
N ALA A 90 -7.30 -5.66 3.32
CA ALA A 90 -8.08 -4.59 3.93
C ALA A 90 -9.57 -4.89 3.77
N ARG A 91 -10.37 -4.67 4.82
CA ARG A 91 -11.83 -4.58 4.66
C ARG A 91 -12.20 -3.16 4.32
N VAL A 92 -12.98 -3.03 3.26
CA VAL A 92 -13.44 -1.75 2.73
C VAL A 92 -14.96 -1.69 2.87
N LEU A 93 -15.47 -0.66 3.53
CA LEU A 93 -16.89 -0.33 3.51
C LEU A 93 -17.19 0.42 2.21
N SER A 94 -17.89 -0.26 1.30
CA SER A 94 -18.31 0.30 0.02
C SER A 94 -19.27 1.47 0.22
N SER A 95 -18.96 2.60 -0.43
CA SER A 95 -19.87 3.74 -0.49
C SER A 95 -21.07 3.49 -1.41
N SER A 96 -20.95 2.60 -2.39
CA SER A 96 -22.00 2.35 -3.40
C SER A 96 -22.91 1.18 -3.03
N LEU A 97 -22.37 0.14 -2.38
CA LEU A 97 -23.10 -1.07 -2.00
C LEU A 97 -23.58 -1.08 -0.54
N ALA A 98 -23.12 -0.13 0.28
CA ALA A 98 -23.33 -0.09 1.73
C ALA A 98 -22.99 -1.44 2.41
N LYS A 99 -21.95 -2.12 1.91
CA LYS A 99 -21.47 -3.43 2.38
C LYS A 99 -19.95 -3.44 2.50
N GLU A 100 -19.44 -4.24 3.43
CA GLU A 100 -18.00 -4.50 3.54
C GLU A 100 -17.56 -5.61 2.58
N PHE A 101 -16.36 -5.46 2.01
CA PHE A 101 -15.68 -6.52 1.26
C PHE A 101 -14.16 -6.50 1.52
N GLU A 102 -13.48 -7.60 1.18
CA GLU A 102 -12.03 -7.71 1.32
C GLU A 102 -11.29 -7.29 0.04
N ALA A 103 -10.23 -6.50 0.18
CA ALA A 103 -9.35 -6.04 -0.89
C ALA A 103 -7.87 -6.37 -0.56
N ARG A 104 -7.05 -6.48 -1.61
CA ARG A 104 -5.59 -6.68 -1.56
C ARG A 104 -4.88 -5.63 -2.40
#